data_AF-A0A855YAM6-F1
#
_entry.id   AF-A0A855YAM6-F1
#
_cell.length_a   1.000
_cell.length_b   1.000
_cell.length_c   1.000
_cell.angle_alpha   90.00
_cell.angle_beta   90.00
_cell.angle_gamma   90.00
#
_symmetry.space_group_name_H-M   'P 1'
#
loop_
_entity.id
_entity.type
_entity.pdbx_description
1 polymer ?
#
loop_
_entity_poly.entity_id
_entity_poly.type
_entity_poly.pdbx_seq_one_letter_code
_entity_poly.pdbx_strand_id
1 'polypeptide(L)'
;MDRREVVYYAALFVFGLVMLWNGQSIFLVAGMMLATTLIAFTIYVWYPMAWEKRMDRVENFLRRNHYKPYIYFYYVTANRLDEEVEITMEKLRNNSTNKSMQAIYQAAYGVYRKDMFIVRQAVPNMRRSDYRTYYETCLLIEEGMGEQAREHLKSIRRRWMQSALLAEIERKLGHREMAIQHAEEAVSANNGAQRYMLVKEYERCYAEE
;
A
#
# COMPACT_ATOMS: atom_id res chain seq x y z
N MET A 1 -20.02 6.12 4.91
CA MET A 1 -20.12 6.72 3.57
C MET A 1 -19.89 8.20 3.74
N ASP A 2 -18.93 8.80 3.02
CA ASP A 2 -18.63 10.24 3.11
C ASP A 2 -19.83 11.04 2.56
N ARG A 3 -20.12 12.23 3.12
CA ARG A 3 -21.23 13.10 2.68
C ARG A 3 -21.16 13.40 1.17
N ARG A 4 -19.95 13.44 0.61
CA ARG A 4 -19.73 13.63 -0.84
C ARG A 4 -20.09 12.40 -1.68
N GLU A 5 -19.86 11.19 -1.15
CA GLU A 5 -20.27 9.95 -1.81
C GLU A 5 -21.81 9.90 -1.90
N VAL A 6 -22.52 10.28 -0.83
CA VAL A 6 -24.00 10.36 -0.83
C VAL A 6 -24.51 11.32 -1.89
N VAL A 7 -23.95 12.54 -1.95
CA VAL A 7 -24.34 13.55 -2.95
C VAL A 7 -24.04 13.08 -4.37
N TYR A 8 -22.89 12.43 -4.59
CA TYR A 8 -22.52 11.88 -5.89
C TYR A 8 -23.50 10.80 -6.37
N TYR A 9 -23.84 9.83 -5.52
CA TYR A 9 -24.79 8.77 -5.88
C TYR A 9 -26.21 9.32 -6.07
N ALA A 10 -26.65 10.29 -5.28
CA ALA A 10 -27.93 10.96 -5.47
C ALA A 10 -27.98 11.70 -6.83
N ALA A 11 -26.92 12.41 -7.19
CA ALA A 11 -26.82 13.11 -8.48
C ALA A 11 -26.83 12.12 -9.66
N LEU A 12 -26.08 11.02 -9.57
CA LEU A 12 -26.09 9.96 -10.59
C LEU A 12 -27.48 9.34 -10.75
N PHE A 13 -28.17 9.07 -9.64
CA PHE A 13 -29.51 8.49 -9.66
C PHE A 13 -30.53 9.42 -10.33
N VAL A 14 -30.54 10.69 -9.94
CA VAL A 14 -31.42 11.71 -10.56
C VAL A 14 -31.10 11.88 -12.05
N PHE A 15 -29.82 11.94 -12.42
CA PHE A 15 -29.40 12.01 -13.82
C PHE A 15 -29.90 10.82 -14.64
N GLY A 16 -29.84 9.61 -14.07
CA GLY A 16 -30.41 8.41 -14.67
C GLY A 16 -31.91 8.50 -14.94
N LEU A 17 -32.67 8.94 -13.94
CA LEU A 17 -34.11 9.11 -14.06
C LEU A 17 -34.47 10.12 -15.15
N VAL A 18 -33.76 11.25 -15.21
CA VAL A 18 -33.97 12.29 -16.24
C VAL A 18 -33.66 11.75 -17.63
N MET A 19 -32.56 11.02 -17.81
CA MET A 19 -32.20 10.47 -19.12
C MET A 19 -33.17 9.38 -19.59
N LEU A 20 -33.66 8.53 -18.68
CA LEU A 20 -34.68 7.54 -18.99
C LEU A 20 -36.03 8.18 -19.32
N TRP A 21 -36.43 9.24 -18.60
CA TRP A 21 -37.63 10.01 -18.93
C TRP A 21 -37.53 10.63 -20.33
N ASN A 22 -36.34 11.12 -20.72
CA ASN A 22 -36.09 11.64 -22.06
C ASN A 22 -36.01 10.55 -23.16
N GLY A 23 -36.42 9.32 -22.88
CA GLY A 23 -36.52 8.23 -23.87
C GLY A 23 -35.18 7.66 -24.32
N GLN A 24 -34.09 7.93 -23.58
CA GLN A 24 -32.77 7.38 -23.91
C GLN A 24 -32.74 5.86 -23.69
N SER A 25 -31.96 5.16 -24.53
CA SER A 25 -31.76 3.71 -24.37
C SER A 25 -31.14 3.39 -23.02
N ILE A 26 -31.70 2.40 -22.33
CA ILE A 26 -31.23 1.92 -21.03
C ILE A 26 -29.74 1.55 -21.09
N PHE A 27 -29.28 0.94 -22.19
CA PHE A 27 -27.88 0.55 -22.36
C PHE A 27 -26.94 1.76 -22.39
N LEU A 28 -27.36 2.87 -23.02
CA LEU A 28 -26.56 4.10 -23.06
C LEU A 28 -26.49 4.73 -21.67
N VAL A 29 -27.63 4.82 -20.97
CA VAL A 29 -27.68 5.39 -19.61
C VAL A 29 -26.81 4.57 -18.64
N ALA A 30 -26.95 3.24 -18.65
CA ALA A 30 -26.14 2.35 -17.81
C ALA A 30 -24.64 2.45 -18.16
N GLY A 31 -24.30 2.49 -19.46
CA GLY A 31 -22.93 2.65 -19.93
C GLY A 31 -22.28 3.95 -19.42
N MET A 32 -23.00 5.08 -19.49
CA MET A 32 -22.50 6.35 -18.98
C MET A 32 -22.36 6.38 -17.46
N MET A 33 -23.31 5.79 -16.71
CA MET A 33 -23.20 5.68 -15.25
C MET A 33 -21.97 4.86 -14.83
N LEU A 34 -21.72 3.75 -15.53
CA LEU A 34 -20.56 2.92 -15.29
C LEU A 34 -19.26 3.67 -15.62
N ALA A 35 -19.21 4.34 -16.77
CA ALA A 35 -18.04 5.14 -17.18
C ALA A 35 -17.74 6.27 -16.18
N THR A 36 -18.74 7.05 -15.78
CA THR A 36 -18.58 8.14 -14.80
C THR A 36 -18.13 7.63 -13.44
N THR A 37 -18.71 6.53 -12.97
CA THR A 37 -18.29 5.89 -11.70
C THR A 37 -16.86 5.37 -11.77
N LEU A 38 -16.46 4.77 -12.90
CA LEU A 38 -15.09 4.29 -13.11
C LEU A 38 -14.09 5.45 -13.15
N ILE A 39 -14.41 6.54 -13.86
CA ILE A 39 -13.60 7.76 -13.90
C ILE A 39 -13.45 8.35 -12.49
N ALA A 40 -14.55 8.48 -11.75
CA ALA A 40 -14.51 8.99 -10.37
C ALA A 40 -13.66 8.09 -9.47
N PHE A 41 -13.81 6.77 -9.54
CA PHE A 41 -12.99 5.82 -8.79
C PHE A 41 -11.49 5.96 -9.13
N THR A 42 -11.17 6.09 -10.41
CA THR A 42 -9.78 6.29 -10.85
C THR A 42 -9.20 7.59 -10.29
N ILE A 43 -9.93 8.70 -10.33
CA ILE A 43 -9.45 10.00 -9.84
C ILE A 43 -9.34 10.04 -8.32
N TYR A 44 -10.35 9.56 -7.60
CA TYR A 44 -10.44 9.76 -6.15
C TYR A 44 -9.79 8.65 -5.32
N VAL A 45 -9.57 7.46 -5.89
CA VAL A 45 -8.98 6.32 -5.18
C VAL A 45 -7.70 5.86 -5.86
N TRP A 46 -7.75 5.48 -7.13
CA TRP A 46 -6.61 4.84 -7.78
C TRP A 46 -5.42 5.79 -7.97
N TYR A 47 -5.68 7.00 -8.46
CA TYR A 47 -4.66 8.02 -8.71
C TYR A 47 -3.86 8.37 -7.45
N PRO A 48 -4.46 8.77 -6.32
CA PRO A 48 -3.70 9.07 -5.11
C PRO A 48 -3.05 7.82 -4.49
N MET A 49 -3.65 6.64 -4.66
CA MET A 49 -3.10 5.39 -4.12
C MET A 49 -1.86 4.89 -4.88
N ALA A 50 -1.80 5.07 -6.20
CA ALA A 50 -0.83 4.39 -7.07
C ALA A 50 -0.01 5.30 -7.99
N TRP A 51 -0.42 6.55 -8.25
CA TRP A 51 0.22 7.42 -9.23
C TRP A 51 0.62 8.81 -8.71
N GLU A 52 0.01 9.30 -7.63
CA GLU A 52 0.38 10.60 -7.06
C GLU A 52 1.80 10.57 -6.49
N LYS A 53 2.59 11.58 -6.84
CA LYS A 53 3.99 11.71 -6.40
C LYS A 53 4.15 12.68 -5.24
N ARG A 54 3.21 13.60 -5.06
CA ARG A 54 3.31 14.62 -4.02
C ARG A 54 2.84 14.09 -2.68
N MET A 55 3.74 14.14 -1.70
CA MET A 55 3.54 13.50 -0.39
C MET A 55 2.44 14.16 0.43
N ASP A 56 2.27 15.48 0.34
CA ASP A 56 1.17 16.22 0.97
C ASP A 56 -0.20 15.73 0.47
N ARG A 57 -0.32 15.44 -0.84
CA ARG A 57 -1.57 14.94 -1.42
C ARG A 57 -1.83 13.49 -1.07
N VAL A 58 -0.81 12.63 -1.11
CA VAL A 58 -0.94 11.24 -0.67
C VAL A 58 -1.33 11.19 0.80
N GLU A 59 -0.66 11.94 1.67
CA GLU A 59 -0.95 12.01 3.10
C GLU A 59 -2.40 12.44 3.36
N ASN A 60 -2.84 13.53 2.71
CA ASN A 60 -4.21 13.99 2.82
C ASN A 60 -5.22 12.92 2.38
N PHE A 61 -4.93 12.19 1.30
CA PHE A 61 -5.76 11.09 0.84
C PHE A 61 -5.81 9.96 1.87
N LEU A 62 -4.67 9.49 2.39
CA LEU A 62 -4.61 8.39 3.34
C LEU A 62 -5.34 8.74 4.64
N ARG A 63 -5.09 9.93 5.19
CA ARG A 63 -5.75 10.45 6.40
C ARG A 63 -7.26 10.60 6.21
N ARG A 64 -7.70 11.11 5.06
CA ARG A 64 -9.13 11.24 4.76
C ARG A 64 -9.84 9.89 4.68
N ASN A 65 -9.14 8.84 4.23
CA ASN A 65 -9.66 7.49 4.12
C ASN A 65 -9.45 6.64 5.39
N HIS A 66 -9.38 7.25 6.58
CA HIS A 66 -9.21 6.56 7.87
C HIS A 66 -10.25 5.46 8.15
N TYR A 67 -11.45 5.59 7.59
CA TYR A 67 -12.52 4.59 7.70
C TYR A 67 -12.28 3.32 6.88
N LYS A 68 -11.30 3.31 5.96
CA LYS A 68 -10.89 2.15 5.16
C LYS A 68 -9.56 1.61 5.70
N PRO A 69 -9.56 0.56 6.55
CA PRO A 69 -8.36 0.10 7.23
C PRO A 69 -7.19 -0.24 6.29
N TYR A 70 -7.47 -0.78 5.11
CA TYR A 70 -6.45 -1.14 4.11
C TYR A 70 -5.75 0.07 3.49
N ILE A 71 -6.40 1.24 3.43
CA ILE A 71 -5.76 2.49 3.01
C ILE A 71 -5.08 3.13 4.22
N TYR A 72 -5.78 3.19 5.35
CA TYR A 72 -5.29 3.88 6.53
C TYR A 72 -4.02 3.25 7.12
N PHE A 73 -3.85 1.93 6.96
CA PHE A 73 -2.65 1.21 7.39
C PHE A 73 -1.34 1.86 6.88
N TYR A 74 -1.32 2.36 5.64
CA TYR A 74 -0.17 3.07 5.07
C TYR A 74 0.15 4.35 5.85
N TYR A 75 -0.86 5.08 6.33
CA TYR A 75 -0.67 6.32 7.07
C TYR A 75 -0.17 6.06 8.49
N VAL A 76 -0.84 5.17 9.23
CA VAL A 76 -0.50 4.90 10.64
C VAL A 76 0.88 4.28 10.79
N THR A 77 1.26 3.37 9.88
CA THR A 77 2.60 2.76 9.91
C THR A 77 3.68 3.74 9.47
N ALA A 78 3.44 4.52 8.41
CA ALA A 78 4.40 5.51 7.94
C ALA A 78 4.64 6.63 8.97
N ASN A 79 3.64 6.98 9.80
CA ASN A 79 3.77 8.03 10.83
C ASN A 79 4.06 7.50 12.24
N ARG A 80 4.30 6.19 12.40
CA ARG A 80 4.62 5.55 13.68
C ARG A 80 3.55 5.78 14.77
N LEU A 81 2.28 5.77 14.38
CA LEU A 81 1.14 5.92 15.29
C LEU A 81 0.80 4.56 15.93
N ASP A 82 1.64 4.09 16.85
CA ASP A 82 1.62 2.71 17.36
C ASP A 82 0.25 2.22 17.81
N GLU A 83 -0.45 3.00 18.63
CA GLU A 83 -1.82 2.68 19.10
C GLU A 83 -2.80 2.55 17.92
N GLU A 84 -2.71 3.45 16.94
CA GLU A 84 -3.57 3.43 15.77
C GLU A 84 -3.24 2.29 14.80
N VAL A 85 -1.96 1.87 14.74
CA VAL A 85 -1.54 0.69 13.98
C VAL A 85 -2.22 -0.56 14.54
N GLU A 86 -2.24 -0.74 15.86
CA GLU A 86 -2.88 -1.87 16.52
C GLU A 86 -4.39 -1.91 16.24
N ILE A 87 -5.08 -0.78 16.44
CA ILE A 87 -6.52 -0.64 16.14
C ILE A 87 -6.81 -0.93 14.66
N THR A 88 -5.98 -0.41 13.76
CA THR A 88 -6.17 -0.60 12.31
C THR A 88 -5.95 -2.06 11.92
N MET A 89 -4.95 -2.72 12.51
CA MET A 89 -4.66 -4.13 12.26
C MET A 89 -5.78 -5.03 12.79
N GLU A 90 -6.36 -4.72 13.94
CA GLU A 90 -7.53 -5.45 14.46
C GLU A 90 -8.73 -5.33 13.50
N LYS A 91 -9.01 -4.12 13.00
CA LYS A 91 -10.05 -3.91 11.97
C LYS A 91 -9.77 -4.70 10.69
N LEU A 92 -8.51 -4.75 10.24
CA LEU A 92 -8.10 -5.54 9.08
C LEU A 92 -8.31 -7.04 9.30
N ARG A 93 -8.04 -7.53 10.52
CA ARG A 93 -8.24 -8.93 10.88
C ARG A 93 -9.72 -9.32 10.90
N ASN A 94 -10.58 -8.44 11.40
CA ASN A 94 -12.00 -8.72 11.55
C ASN A 94 -12.80 -8.54 10.25
N ASN A 95 -12.37 -7.61 9.38
CA ASN A 95 -13.14 -7.24 8.18
C ASN A 95 -12.70 -7.96 6.89
N SER A 96 -11.53 -8.61 6.86
CA SER A 96 -11.00 -9.21 5.63
C SER A 96 -11.45 -10.65 5.45
N THR A 97 -12.26 -10.90 4.42
CA THR A 97 -12.55 -12.27 3.94
C THR A 97 -11.37 -12.88 3.17
N ASN A 98 -10.46 -12.05 2.65
CA ASN A 98 -9.32 -12.50 1.86
C ASN A 98 -8.11 -12.80 2.76
N LYS A 99 -7.94 -14.08 3.09
CA LYS A 99 -6.84 -14.59 3.92
C LYS A 99 -5.45 -14.24 3.37
N SER A 100 -5.26 -14.24 2.06
CA SER A 100 -3.95 -13.91 1.47
C SER A 100 -3.62 -12.43 1.62
N MET A 101 -4.61 -11.53 1.48
CA MET A 101 -4.40 -10.11 1.69
C MET A 101 -4.15 -9.81 3.18
N GLN A 102 -4.90 -10.47 4.05
CA GLN A 102 -4.70 -10.40 5.50
C GLN A 102 -3.28 -10.83 5.89
N ALA A 103 -2.75 -11.90 5.29
CA ALA A 103 -1.38 -12.34 5.50
C ALA A 103 -0.34 -11.28 5.10
N ILE A 104 -0.56 -10.55 4.00
CA ILE A 104 0.34 -9.45 3.58
C ILE A 104 0.36 -8.35 4.64
N TYR A 105 -0.79 -7.93 5.16
CA TYR A 105 -0.86 -6.92 6.22
C TYR A 105 -0.27 -7.43 7.55
N GLN A 106 -0.49 -8.70 7.89
CA GLN A 106 0.09 -9.31 9.07
C GLN A 106 1.62 -9.33 9.00
N ALA A 107 2.20 -9.66 7.85
CA ALA A 107 3.64 -9.61 7.64
C ALA A 107 4.18 -8.18 7.68
N ALA A 108 3.47 -7.22 7.06
CA ALA A 108 3.82 -5.80 7.13
C ALA A 108 3.86 -5.31 8.59
N TYR A 109 2.86 -5.72 9.38
CA TYR A 109 2.78 -5.43 10.82
C TYR A 109 3.91 -6.08 11.61
N GLY A 110 4.26 -7.34 11.32
CA GLY A 110 5.40 -8.01 11.93
C GLY A 110 6.73 -7.29 11.64
N VAL A 111 6.97 -6.89 10.39
CA VAL A 111 8.13 -6.07 10.02
C VAL A 111 8.14 -4.73 10.76
N TYR A 112 6.99 -4.04 10.82
CA TYR A 112 6.84 -2.77 11.53
C TYR A 112 7.21 -2.88 13.02
N ARG A 113 6.74 -3.94 13.69
CA ARG A 113 7.01 -4.24 15.11
C ARG A 113 8.37 -4.90 15.36
N LYS A 114 9.14 -5.20 14.29
CA LYS A 114 10.35 -6.02 14.35
C LYS A 114 10.12 -7.41 14.97
N ASP A 115 8.92 -7.95 14.80
CA ASP A 115 8.54 -9.28 15.25
C ASP A 115 8.52 -10.25 14.06
N MET A 116 9.63 -10.97 13.88
CA MET A 116 9.78 -11.93 12.79
C MET A 116 9.01 -13.23 13.00
N PHE A 117 8.55 -13.51 14.24
CA PHE A 117 7.68 -14.65 14.48
C PHE A 117 6.32 -14.42 13.80
N ILE A 118 5.77 -13.19 13.90
CA ILE A 118 4.57 -12.80 13.17
C ILE A 118 4.76 -12.94 11.65
N VAL A 119 5.89 -12.49 11.11
CA VAL A 119 6.19 -12.58 9.67
C VAL A 119 6.23 -14.05 9.22
N ARG A 120 6.91 -14.92 9.98
CA ARG A 120 7.03 -16.36 9.69
C ARG A 120 5.68 -17.07 9.69
N GLN A 121 4.76 -16.68 10.57
CA GLN A 121 3.39 -17.22 10.57
C GLN A 121 2.54 -16.71 9.40
N ALA A 122 2.78 -15.48 8.95
CA ALA A 122 2.00 -14.86 7.90
C ALA A 122 2.37 -15.38 6.49
N VAL A 123 3.66 -15.53 6.20
CA VAL A 123 4.18 -15.91 4.87
C VAL A 123 3.53 -17.16 4.26
N PRO A 124 3.33 -18.28 4.97
CA PRO A 124 2.70 -19.48 4.42
C PRO A 124 1.27 -19.27 3.91
N ASN A 125 0.58 -18.27 4.46
CA ASN A 125 -0.81 -17.94 4.10
C ASN A 125 -0.90 -17.01 2.88
N MET A 126 0.23 -16.56 2.33
CA MET A 126 0.26 -15.74 1.12
C MET A 126 0.23 -16.61 -0.15
N ARG A 127 -0.51 -16.13 -1.16
CA ARG A 127 -0.40 -16.66 -2.53
C ARG A 127 1.04 -16.48 -3.05
N ARG A 128 1.49 -17.41 -3.90
CA ARG A 128 2.74 -17.25 -4.66
C ARG A 128 2.70 -15.93 -5.43
N SER A 129 3.53 -14.98 -5.02
CA SER A 129 3.53 -13.60 -5.51
C SER A 129 4.82 -12.90 -5.05
N ASP A 130 5.15 -11.79 -5.70
CA ASP A 130 6.25 -10.91 -5.29
C ASP A 130 6.19 -10.53 -3.80
N TYR A 131 5.00 -10.36 -3.22
CA TYR A 131 4.84 -10.06 -1.79
C TYR A 131 5.31 -11.20 -0.89
N ARG A 132 5.01 -12.45 -1.26
CA ARG A 132 5.47 -13.61 -0.50
C ARG A 132 6.99 -13.67 -0.53
N THR A 133 7.57 -13.57 -1.72
CA THR A 133 9.01 -13.55 -1.93
C THR A 133 9.67 -12.39 -1.17
N TYR A 134 9.05 -11.21 -1.17
CA TYR A 134 9.52 -10.04 -0.43
C TYR A 134 9.66 -10.33 1.07
N TYR A 135 8.62 -10.85 1.72
CA TYR A 135 8.66 -11.13 3.16
C TYR A 135 9.50 -12.36 3.51
N GLU A 136 9.58 -13.37 2.64
CA GLU A 136 10.56 -14.46 2.76
C GLU A 136 12.00 -13.89 2.72
N THR A 137 12.24 -12.89 1.87
CA THR A 137 13.55 -12.21 1.82
C THR A 137 13.80 -11.39 3.09
N CYS A 138 12.79 -10.69 3.63
CA CYS A 138 12.93 -10.02 4.92
C CYS A 138 13.38 -10.99 6.04
N LEU A 139 12.83 -12.21 6.07
CA LEU A 139 13.25 -13.23 7.05
C LEU A 139 14.73 -13.63 6.86
N LEU A 140 15.17 -13.87 5.62
CA LEU A 140 16.57 -14.19 5.33
C LEU A 140 17.53 -13.07 5.75
N ILE A 141 17.14 -11.81 5.51
CA ILE A 141 17.93 -10.64 5.91
C ILE A 141 18.05 -10.56 7.44
N GLU A 142 16.97 -10.79 8.18
CA GLU A 142 16.99 -10.81 9.64
C GLU A 142 17.78 -11.98 10.22
N GLU A 143 17.84 -13.11 9.52
CA GLU A 143 18.66 -14.29 9.88
C GLU A 143 20.15 -14.12 9.53
N GLY A 144 20.56 -12.97 8.96
CA GLY A 144 21.95 -12.72 8.55
C GLY A 144 22.36 -13.45 7.28
N MET A 145 21.40 -14.01 6.53
CA MET A 145 21.65 -14.77 5.29
C MET A 145 21.67 -13.85 4.06
N GLY A 146 22.54 -12.83 4.06
CA GLY A 146 22.59 -11.78 3.04
C GLY A 146 22.71 -12.29 1.59
N GLU A 147 23.61 -13.24 1.33
CA GLU A 147 23.78 -13.80 -0.02
C GLU A 147 22.55 -14.59 -0.50
N GLN A 148 21.92 -15.35 0.39
CA GLN A 148 20.68 -16.05 0.06
C GLN A 148 19.54 -15.06 -0.20
N ALA A 149 19.48 -13.97 0.58
CA ALA A 149 18.52 -12.90 0.36
C ALA A 149 18.71 -12.22 -1.01
N ARG A 150 19.96 -11.97 -1.43
CA ARG A 150 20.29 -11.43 -2.76
C ARG A 150 19.88 -12.35 -3.90
N GLU A 151 20.04 -13.66 -3.74
CA GLU A 151 19.57 -14.61 -4.76
C GLU A 151 18.05 -14.64 -4.80
N HIS A 152 17.40 -14.67 -3.62
CA HIS A 152 15.95 -14.78 -3.50
C HIS A 152 15.21 -13.57 -4.12
N LEU A 153 15.71 -12.35 -3.90
CA LEU A 153 15.09 -11.13 -4.42
C LEU A 153 15.13 -11.00 -5.95
N LYS A 154 15.98 -11.75 -6.66
CA LYS A 154 16.03 -11.74 -8.13
C LYS A 154 14.72 -12.20 -8.77
N SER A 155 13.95 -13.01 -8.06
CA SER A 155 12.65 -13.50 -8.52
C SER A 155 11.51 -12.47 -8.39
N ILE A 156 11.73 -11.37 -7.66
CA ILE A 156 10.76 -10.29 -7.49
C ILE A 156 10.74 -9.42 -8.75
N ARG A 157 9.55 -9.19 -9.34
CA ARG A 157 9.44 -8.36 -10.56
C ARG A 157 9.33 -6.87 -10.27
N ARG A 158 8.80 -6.53 -9.09
CA ARG A 158 8.62 -5.13 -8.64
C ARG A 158 9.95 -4.51 -8.22
N ARG A 159 10.43 -3.55 -9.02
CA ARG A 159 11.69 -2.84 -8.77
C ARG A 159 11.79 -2.21 -7.37
N TRP A 160 10.75 -1.53 -6.91
CA TRP A 160 10.78 -0.88 -5.59
C TRP A 160 11.02 -1.88 -4.45
N MET A 161 10.51 -3.11 -4.56
CA MET A 161 10.72 -4.16 -3.56
C MET A 161 12.17 -4.62 -3.56
N GLN A 162 12.75 -4.83 -4.74
CA GLN A 162 14.16 -5.24 -4.88
C GLN A 162 15.08 -4.18 -4.28
N SER A 163 14.92 -2.92 -4.70
CA SER A 163 15.73 -1.81 -4.20
C SER A 163 15.53 -1.60 -2.70
N ALA A 164 14.32 -1.75 -2.16
CA ALA A 164 14.10 -1.64 -0.72
C ALA A 164 14.81 -2.76 0.08
N LEU A 165 14.80 -3.99 -0.42
CA LEU A 165 15.51 -5.12 0.21
C LEU A 165 17.03 -4.96 0.12
N LEU A 166 17.54 -4.48 -1.02
CA LEU A 166 18.97 -4.17 -1.19
C LEU A 166 19.41 -3.07 -0.24
N ALA A 167 18.62 -2.00 -0.09
CA ALA A 167 18.89 -0.93 0.87
C ALA A 167 19.03 -1.49 2.30
N GLU A 168 18.13 -2.40 2.69
CA GLU A 168 18.16 -3.02 4.01
C GLU A 168 19.38 -3.95 4.22
N ILE A 169 19.76 -4.71 3.20
CA ILE A 169 20.98 -5.54 3.22
C ILE A 169 22.22 -4.67 3.43
N GLU A 170 22.41 -3.64 2.59
CA GLU A 170 23.57 -2.76 2.68
C GLU A 170 23.60 -1.99 4.01
N ARG A 171 22.43 -1.58 4.51
CA ARG A 171 22.31 -0.94 5.82
C ARG A 171 22.78 -1.85 6.96
N LYS A 172 22.39 -3.13 6.96
CA LYS A 172 22.86 -4.10 7.97
C LYS A 172 24.36 -4.42 7.85
N LEU A 173 24.93 -4.31 6.66
CA LEU A 173 26.37 -4.46 6.41
C LEU A 173 27.19 -3.21 6.75
N GLY A 174 26.54 -2.08 7.05
CA GLY A 174 27.22 -0.80 7.34
C GLY A 174 27.62 -0.02 6.09
N HIS A 175 27.20 -0.43 4.89
CA HIS A 175 27.49 0.24 3.63
C HIS A 175 26.50 1.40 3.38
N ARG A 176 26.60 2.47 4.17
CA ARG A 176 25.64 3.60 4.20
C ARG A 176 25.34 4.19 2.82
N GLU A 177 26.37 4.51 2.03
CA GLU A 177 26.19 5.15 0.72
C GLU A 177 25.38 4.28 -0.25
N MET A 178 25.69 2.97 -0.29
CA MET A 178 24.96 2.01 -1.12
C MET A 178 23.51 1.83 -0.62
N ALA A 179 23.31 1.84 0.71
CA ALA A 179 21.97 1.75 1.29
C ALA A 179 21.09 2.96 0.91
N ILE A 180 21.67 4.17 0.91
CA ILE A 180 20.99 5.39 0.48
C ILE A 180 20.67 5.33 -1.02
N GLN A 181 21.62 4.93 -1.86
CA GLN A 181 21.38 4.81 -3.30
C GLN A 181 20.20 3.86 -3.60
N HIS A 182 20.18 2.67 -2.98
CA HIS A 182 19.08 1.73 -3.16
C HIS A 182 17.76 2.23 -2.58
N ALA A 183 17.78 3.02 -1.50
CA ALA A 183 16.59 3.65 -0.95
C ALA A 183 15.99 4.68 -1.91
N GLU A 184 16.83 5.51 -2.55
CA GLU A 184 16.40 6.47 -3.59
C GLU A 184 15.83 5.76 -4.83
N GLU A 185 16.45 4.66 -5.25
CA GLU A 185 15.94 3.80 -6.32
C GLU A 185 14.55 3.22 -5.95
N ALA A 186 14.36 2.78 -4.70
CA ALA A 186 13.07 2.27 -4.24
C ALA A 186 11.98 3.35 -4.27
N VAL A 187 12.30 4.57 -3.83
CA VAL A 187 11.38 5.72 -3.82
C VAL A 187 11.05 6.18 -5.24
N SER A 188 12.03 6.22 -6.16
CA SER A 188 11.82 6.66 -7.54
C SER A 188 11.06 5.63 -8.38
N ALA A 189 11.17 4.35 -8.05
CA ALA A 189 10.47 3.25 -8.72
C ALA A 189 8.99 3.12 -8.31
N ASN A 190 8.47 3.98 -7.43
CA ASN A 190 7.12 3.85 -6.90
C ASN A 190 6.40 5.19 -6.69
N ASN A 191 5.08 5.16 -6.63
CA ASN A 191 4.24 6.33 -6.36
C ASN A 191 3.16 6.00 -5.31
N GLY A 192 2.36 7.01 -4.95
CA GLY A 192 1.20 6.87 -4.09
C GLY A 192 1.54 6.39 -2.68
N ALA A 193 0.68 5.53 -2.13
CA ALA A 193 0.73 5.12 -0.72
C ALA A 193 2.02 4.38 -0.35
N GLN A 194 2.53 3.51 -1.23
CA GLN A 194 3.77 2.79 -0.97
C GLN A 194 4.99 3.72 -1.05
N ARG A 195 5.00 4.70 -1.97
CA ARG A 195 6.05 5.74 -1.99
C ARG A 195 6.05 6.54 -0.68
N TYR A 196 4.87 6.89 -0.17
CA TYR A 196 4.73 7.61 1.10
C TYR A 196 5.36 6.86 2.28
N MET A 197 5.10 5.54 2.40
CA MET A 197 5.75 4.71 3.42
C MET A 197 7.28 4.69 3.28
N LEU A 198 7.79 4.50 2.05
CA LEU A 198 9.24 4.45 1.80
C LEU A 198 9.93 5.77 2.16
N VAL A 199 9.37 6.90 1.70
CA VAL A 199 9.92 8.23 2.00
C VAL A 199 9.97 8.46 3.50
N LYS A 200 8.87 8.24 4.23
CA LYS A 200 8.84 8.43 5.69
C LYS A 200 9.81 7.52 6.43
N GLU A 201 9.98 6.28 5.97
CA GLU A 201 10.93 5.37 6.61
C GLU A 201 12.38 5.77 6.36
N TYR A 202 12.75 6.12 5.12
CA TYR A 202 14.11 6.52 4.80
C TYR A 202 14.49 7.89 5.33
N GLU A 203 13.55 8.84 5.39
CA GLU A 203 13.74 10.09 6.14
C GLU A 203 14.17 9.78 7.57
N ARG A 204 13.58 8.79 8.25
CA ARG A 204 14.02 8.40 9.60
C ARG A 204 15.35 7.66 9.62
N CYS A 205 15.54 6.68 8.73
CA CYS A 205 16.76 5.87 8.72
C CYS A 205 18.02 6.68 8.39
N TYR A 206 17.89 7.80 7.66
CA TYR A 206 19.02 8.57 7.16
C TYR A 206 19.01 10.05 7.60
N ALA A 207 18.05 10.51 8.40
CA ALA A 207 18.06 11.86 8.98
C ALA A 207 19.15 12.05 10.05
N GLU A 208 19.68 10.97 10.63
CA GLU A 208 20.79 11.04 11.57
C GLU A 208 22.12 11.06 10.79
N GLU A 209 22.49 12.26 10.34
CA GLU A 209 23.81 12.89 10.47
C GLU A 209 23.72 14.39 10.15
#